data_AF-A0A1X4LN55-F1
#
_entry.id   AF-A0A1X4LN55-F1
#
_cell.length_a   1.000
_cell.length_b   1.000
_cell.length_c   1.000
_cell.angle_alpha   90.00
_cell.angle_beta   90.00
_cell.angle_gamma   90.00
#
_symmetry.space_group_name_H-M   'P 1'
#
loop_
_entity.id
_entity.type
_entity.pdbx_description
1 polymer ?
#
loop_
_entity_poly.entity_id
_entity_poly.type
_entity_poly.pdbx_seq_one_letter_code
_entity_poly.pdbx_strand_id
1 'polypeptide(L)'
;MIQQNDFQISKPLNPVEVEQTIFEISNEIAKGVSIVTEREKVYMEAKRVFDRAEARAVIAAKGTVLEKKAQVELAVIAERDAMDAAYVAWRFADRRAKALNLQLDAVRSIGTSVRAMYAVAGRGEGA
;
A
#
# COMPACT_ATOMS: atom_id res chain seq x y z
N MET A 1 5.84 -7.52 14.17
CA MET A 1 5.49 -6.53 15.20
C MET A 1 5.89 -5.16 14.67
N ILE A 2 4.95 -4.42 14.07
CA ILE A 2 5.20 -3.11 13.46
C ILE A 2 4.98 -2.08 14.56
N GLN A 3 6.03 -1.37 14.98
CA GLN A 3 5.90 -0.23 15.88
C GLN A 3 5.02 0.82 15.19
N GLN A 4 3.79 0.98 15.66
CA GLN A 4 2.99 2.16 15.37
C GLN A 4 3.68 3.32 16.08
N ASN A 5 4.38 4.15 15.32
CA ASN A 5 4.99 5.35 15.86
C ASN A 5 3.88 6.41 15.92
N ASP A 6 3.15 6.43 17.04
CA ASP A 6 2.18 7.47 17.36
C ASP A 6 2.93 8.81 17.40
N PHE A 7 2.56 9.73 16.50
CA PHE A 7 3.17 11.05 16.40
C PHE A 7 2.72 11.92 17.60
N GLN A 8 3.33 11.72 18.77
CA GLN A 8 3.13 12.52 19.97
C GLN A 8 4.05 13.75 19.91
N ILE A 9 3.52 14.91 19.52
CA ILE A 9 4.26 16.19 19.53
C ILE A 9 4.34 16.69 20.98
N SER A 10 5.30 16.16 21.76
CA SER A 10 5.60 16.66 23.11
C SER A 10 6.74 17.69 23.14
N LYS A 11 7.39 17.95 22.00
CA LYS A 11 8.52 18.89 21.86
C LYS A 11 8.49 19.61 20.49
N PRO A 12 9.06 20.83 20.39
CA PRO A 12 9.23 21.52 19.11
C PRO A 12 10.07 20.67 18.14
N LEU A 13 9.59 20.48 16.91
CA LEU A 13 10.34 19.76 15.86
C LEU A 13 11.61 20.53 15.47
N ASN A 14 12.74 19.83 15.43
CA ASN A 14 14.01 20.35 14.92
C ASN A 14 14.11 20.11 13.40
N PRO A 15 14.64 21.06 12.61
CA PRO A 15 14.95 20.86 11.19
C PRO A 15 15.62 19.52 10.85
N VAL A 16 16.60 19.07 11.64
CA VAL A 16 17.34 17.82 11.42
C VAL A 16 16.43 16.60 11.53
N GLU A 17 15.52 16.59 12.50
CA GLU A 17 14.56 15.49 12.70
C GLU A 17 13.58 15.40 11.54
N VAL A 18 13.17 16.55 10.98
CA VAL A 18 12.30 16.60 9.81
C VAL A 18 13.00 16.04 8.57
N GLU A 19 14.24 16.45 8.32
CA GLU A 19 15.01 15.95 7.17
C GLU A 19 15.30 14.44 7.30
N GLN A 20 15.61 13.96 8.50
CA GLN A 20 15.78 12.54 8.78
C GLN A 20 14.49 11.75 8.49
N THR A 21 13.34 12.28 8.92
CA THR A 21 12.02 11.68 8.65
C THR A 21 11.71 11.64 7.14
N ILE A 22 12.02 12.71 6.40
CA ILE A 22 11.88 12.77 4.94
C ILE A 22 12.72 11.68 4.26
N PHE A 23 13.97 11.53 4.70
CA PHE A 23 14.89 10.53 4.17
C PHE A 23 14.38 9.10 4.43
N GLU A 24 13.92 8.82 5.64
CA GLU A 24 13.35 7.52 6.03
C GLU A 24 12.11 7.18 5.20
N ILE A 25 11.14 8.09 5.08
CA ILE A 25 9.93 7.87 4.27
C ILE A 25 10.30 7.65 2.80
N SER A 26 11.26 8.41 2.26
CA SER A 26 11.72 8.24 0.88
C SER A 26 12.33 6.87 0.63
N ASN A 27 13.15 6.36 1.57
CA ASN A 27 13.71 5.01 1.51
C ASN A 27 12.62 3.94 1.59
N GLU A 28 11.62 4.12 2.44
CA GLU A 28 10.48 3.20 2.55
C GLU A 28 9.62 3.19 1.28
N ILE A 29 9.42 4.34 0.63
CA ILE A 29 8.76 4.42 -0.68
C ILE A 29 9.56 3.63 -1.72
N ALA A 30 10.88 3.81 -1.79
CA ALA A 30 11.74 3.11 -2.74
C ALA A 30 11.65 1.59 -2.56
N LYS A 31 11.71 1.09 -1.32
CA LYS A 31 11.50 -0.33 -1.00
C LYS A 31 10.09 -0.79 -1.40
N GLY A 32 9.08 0.04 -1.12
CA GLY A 32 7.67 -0.22 -1.38
C GLY A 32 7.36 -0.53 -2.84
N VAL A 33 8.06 0.09 -3.80
CA VAL A 33 7.87 -0.18 -5.24
C VAL A 33 8.04 -1.67 -5.56
N SER A 34 9.12 -2.29 -5.10
CA SER A 34 9.39 -3.71 -5.33
C SER A 34 8.30 -4.61 -4.72
N ILE A 35 7.80 -4.24 -3.53
CA ILE A 35 6.75 -4.98 -2.83
C ILE A 35 5.44 -4.91 -3.60
N VAL A 36 5.04 -3.72 -4.07
CA VAL A 36 3.80 -3.55 -4.85
C VAL A 36 3.87 -4.38 -6.13
N THR A 37 4.98 -4.28 -6.87
CA THR A 37 5.18 -5.03 -8.11
C THR A 37 5.14 -6.54 -7.87
N GLU A 38 5.78 -7.04 -6.80
CA GLU A 38 5.77 -8.47 -6.52
C GLU A 38 4.36 -8.98 -6.14
N ARG A 39 3.62 -8.22 -5.33
CA ARG A 39 2.24 -8.59 -4.99
C ARG A 39 1.31 -8.52 -6.19
N GLU A 40 1.52 -7.57 -7.10
CA GLU A 40 0.79 -7.49 -8.35
C GLU A 40 1.04 -8.72 -9.22
N LYS A 41 2.29 -9.16 -9.38
CA LYS A 41 2.63 -10.38 -10.12
C LYS A 41 1.93 -11.61 -9.54
N VAL A 42 1.94 -11.77 -8.22
CA VAL A 42 1.25 -12.88 -7.53
C VAL A 42 -0.25 -12.83 -7.81
N TYR A 43 -0.88 -11.66 -7.73
CA TYR A 43 -2.29 -11.51 -8.07
C TYR A 43 -2.58 -11.85 -9.54
N MET A 44 -1.76 -11.37 -10.47
CA MET A 44 -1.94 -11.65 -11.90
C MET A 44 -1.79 -13.14 -12.21
N GLU A 45 -0.88 -13.85 -11.54
CA GLU A 45 -0.77 -15.29 -11.73
C GLU A 45 -1.95 -16.05 -11.12
N ALA A 46 -2.36 -15.70 -9.89
CA ALA A 46 -3.55 -16.30 -9.26
C ALA A 46 -4.81 -16.07 -10.12
N LYS A 47 -4.95 -14.87 -10.71
CA LYS A 47 -6.02 -14.55 -11.65
C LYS A 47 -5.98 -15.46 -12.88
N ARG A 48 -4.81 -15.65 -13.50
CA ARG A 48 -4.69 -16.56 -14.67
C ARG A 48 -5.02 -18.00 -14.30
N VAL A 49 -4.66 -18.45 -13.11
CA VAL A 49 -5.01 -19.79 -12.61
C VAL A 49 -6.52 -19.91 -12.47
N PHE A 50 -7.18 -18.94 -11.83
CA PHE A 50 -8.63 -18.87 -11.71
C PHE A 50 -9.32 -18.85 -13.08
N ASP A 51 -8.93 -17.96 -14.00
CA ASP A 51 -9.51 -17.86 -15.35
C ASP A 51 -9.43 -19.21 -16.10
N ARG A 52 -8.29 -19.92 -15.99
CA ARG A 52 -8.11 -21.25 -16.60
C ARG A 52 -8.93 -22.35 -15.91
N ALA A 53 -9.11 -22.26 -14.59
CA ALA A 53 -9.93 -23.22 -13.84
C ALA A 53 -11.41 -23.03 -14.16
N GLU A 54 -11.89 -21.78 -14.19
CA GLU A 54 -13.25 -21.41 -14.54
C GLU A 54 -13.60 -21.83 -15.97
N ALA A 55 -12.73 -21.55 -16.95
CA ALA A 55 -12.95 -22.01 -18.32
C ALA A 55 -13.08 -23.54 -18.41
N ARG A 56 -12.23 -24.29 -17.69
CA ARG A 56 -12.31 -25.76 -17.63
C ARG A 56 -13.59 -26.24 -16.96
N ALA A 57 -13.99 -25.62 -15.87
CA ALA A 57 -15.20 -25.96 -15.14
C ALA A 57 -16.46 -25.69 -15.98
N VAL A 58 -16.50 -24.58 -16.71
CA VAL A 58 -17.62 -24.21 -17.60
C VAL A 58 -17.80 -25.25 -18.71
N ILE A 59 -16.71 -25.71 -19.32
CA ILE A 59 -16.75 -26.74 -20.36
C ILE A 59 -17.22 -28.09 -19.80
N ALA A 60 -16.83 -28.42 -18.57
CA ALA A 60 -17.19 -29.68 -17.92
C ALA A 60 -18.61 -29.73 -17.34
N ALA A 61 -19.21 -28.57 -17.03
CA ALA A 61 -20.48 -28.48 -16.35
C ALA A 61 -21.66 -29.03 -17.17
N LYS A 62 -22.56 -29.75 -16.50
CA LYS A 62 -23.72 -30.43 -17.12
C LYS A 62 -25.03 -30.06 -16.43
N GLY A 63 -26.14 -30.29 -17.11
CA GLY A 63 -27.48 -30.04 -16.61
C GLY A 63 -28.05 -28.70 -17.06
N THR A 64 -29.01 -28.20 -16.30
CA THR A 64 -29.66 -26.91 -16.52
C THR A 64 -28.67 -25.75 -16.30
N VAL A 65 -29.05 -24.54 -16.76
CA VAL A 65 -28.20 -23.36 -16.61
C VAL A 65 -27.86 -23.07 -15.14
N LEU A 66 -28.82 -23.24 -14.24
CA LEU A 66 -28.63 -22.99 -12.81
C LEU A 66 -27.67 -24.01 -12.19
N GLU A 67 -27.84 -25.28 -12.51
CA GLU A 67 -26.95 -26.36 -12.03
C GLU A 67 -25.54 -26.19 -12.56
N LYS A 68 -25.37 -25.82 -13.83
CA LYS A 68 -24.05 -25.54 -14.41
C LYS A 68 -23.34 -24.41 -13.67
N LYS A 69 -24.06 -23.32 -13.38
CA LYS A 69 -23.49 -22.19 -12.63
C LYS A 69 -23.01 -22.62 -11.24
N ALA A 70 -23.84 -23.35 -10.51
CA ALA A 70 -23.49 -23.87 -9.19
C ALA A 70 -22.29 -24.84 -9.23
N GLN A 71 -22.23 -25.72 -10.23
CA GLN A 71 -21.10 -26.64 -10.43
C GLN A 71 -19.81 -25.89 -10.70
N VAL A 72 -19.83 -24.88 -11.58
CA VAL A 72 -18.66 -24.05 -11.88
C VAL A 72 -18.17 -23.35 -10.62
N GLU A 73 -19.07 -22.70 -9.89
CA GLU A 73 -18.74 -21.94 -8.68
C GLU A 73 -18.11 -22.81 -7.60
N LEU A 74 -18.65 -24.02 -7.37
CA LEU A 74 -18.07 -24.99 -6.43
C LEU A 74 -16.72 -25.53 -6.91
N ALA A 75 -16.54 -25.70 -8.22
CA ALA A 75 -15.33 -26.27 -8.80
C ALA A 75 -14.11 -25.33 -8.75
N VAL A 76 -14.33 -24.02 -8.65
CA VAL A 76 -13.24 -23.01 -8.71
C VAL A 76 -13.06 -22.22 -7.42
N ILE A 77 -13.71 -22.65 -6.33
CA ILE A 77 -13.74 -21.88 -5.09
C ILE A 77 -12.33 -21.65 -4.52
N ALA A 78 -11.46 -22.67 -4.59
CA ALA A 78 -10.10 -22.58 -4.09
C ALA A 78 -9.25 -21.59 -4.90
N GLU A 79 -9.36 -21.61 -6.22
CA GLU A 79 -8.67 -20.67 -7.09
C GLU A 79 -9.19 -19.24 -6.93
N ARG A 80 -10.50 -19.08 -6.72
CA ARG A 80 -11.11 -17.76 -6.43
C ARG A 80 -10.60 -17.22 -5.11
N ASP A 81 -10.62 -18.01 -4.05
CA ASP A 81 -10.12 -17.62 -2.73
C ASP A 81 -8.64 -17.21 -2.77
N ALA A 82 -7.81 -17.96 -3.50
CA ALA A 82 -6.40 -17.65 -3.70
C ALA A 82 -6.21 -16.33 -4.48
N MET A 83 -7.00 -16.11 -5.54
CA MET A 83 -6.99 -14.85 -6.29
C MET A 83 -7.41 -13.67 -5.42
N ASP A 84 -8.48 -13.80 -4.65
CA ASP A 84 -9.01 -12.74 -3.79
C ASP A 84 -8.02 -12.38 -2.67
N ALA A 85 -7.38 -13.38 -2.05
CA ALA A 85 -6.32 -13.14 -1.07
C ALA A 85 -5.14 -12.38 -1.68
N ALA A 86 -4.71 -12.77 -2.89
CA ALA A 86 -3.63 -12.07 -3.60
C ALA A 86 -4.03 -10.64 -3.99
N TYR A 87 -5.28 -10.45 -4.42
CA TYR A 87 -5.83 -9.12 -4.73
C TYR A 87 -5.81 -8.21 -3.51
N VAL A 88 -6.30 -8.68 -2.36
CA VAL A 88 -6.29 -7.91 -1.11
C VAL A 88 -4.86 -7.54 -0.71
N ALA A 89 -3.91 -8.47 -0.81
CA ALA A 89 -2.51 -8.23 -0.50
C ALA A 89 -1.88 -7.14 -1.40
N TRP A 90 -2.14 -7.21 -2.71
CA TRP A 90 -1.69 -6.18 -3.65
C TRP A 90 -2.34 -4.82 -3.37
N ARG A 91 -3.67 -4.77 -3.17
CA ARG A 91 -4.38 -3.53 -2.87
C ARG A 91 -3.91 -2.90 -1.56
N PHE A 92 -3.57 -3.71 -0.56
CA PHE A 92 -2.98 -3.21 0.68
C PHE A 92 -1.61 -2.56 0.42
N ALA A 93 -0.73 -3.22 -0.34
CA ALA A 93 0.58 -2.67 -0.69
C ALA A 93 0.46 -1.35 -1.46
N ASP A 94 -0.43 -1.27 -2.46
CA ASP A 94 -0.70 -0.05 -3.24
C ASP A 94 -1.22 1.10 -2.36
N ARG A 95 -2.19 0.81 -1.47
CA ARG A 95 -2.70 1.82 -0.53
C ARG A 95 -1.63 2.30 0.43
N ARG A 96 -0.76 1.41 0.91
CA ARG A 96 0.38 1.77 1.78
C ARG A 96 1.36 2.69 1.05
N ALA A 97 1.71 2.38 -0.20
CA ALA A 97 2.58 3.23 -1.00
C ALA A 97 1.99 4.64 -1.19
N LYS A 98 0.67 4.74 -1.44
CA LYS A 98 -0.03 6.03 -1.52
C LYS A 98 -0.03 6.79 -0.19
N ALA A 99 -0.28 6.09 0.92
CA ALA A 99 -0.23 6.69 2.24
C ALA A 99 1.16 7.25 2.58
N LEU A 100 2.24 6.55 2.21
CA LEU A 100 3.61 7.03 2.41
C LEU A 100 3.90 8.31 1.59
N ASN A 101 3.40 8.41 0.36
CA ASN A 101 3.54 9.64 -0.43
C ASN A 101 2.81 10.83 0.22
N LEU A 102 1.57 10.61 0.68
CA LEU A 102 0.82 11.64 1.41
C LEU A 102 1.54 12.05 2.71
N GLN A 103 2.12 11.10 3.43
CA GLN A 103 2.92 11.36 4.62
C GLN A 103 4.17 12.18 4.29
N LEU A 104 4.89 11.86 3.21
CA LEU A 104 6.05 12.61 2.76
C LEU A 104 5.68 14.08 2.46
N ASP A 105 4.56 14.31 1.77
CA ASP A 105 4.09 15.65 1.45
C ASP A 105 3.71 16.43 2.71
N ALA A 106 3.03 15.79 3.66
CA ALA A 106 2.72 16.40 4.95
C ALA A 106 3.99 16.79 5.74
N VAL A 107 5.00 15.91 5.80
CA VAL A 107 6.26 16.19 6.50
C VAL A 107 7.05 17.30 5.80
N ARG A 108 7.07 17.35 4.47
CA ARG A 108 7.70 18.45 3.71
C ARG A 108 7.03 19.80 3.99
N SER A 109 5.69 19.81 4.10
CA SER A 109 4.93 20.99 4.50
C SER A 109 5.32 21.47 5.90
N ILE A 110 5.35 20.54 6.87
CA ILE A 110 5.81 20.81 8.25
C ILE A 110 7.23 21.38 8.26
N GLY A 111 8.17 20.78 7.50
CA GLY A 111 9.54 21.26 7.40
C GLY A 111 9.66 22.68 6.87
N THR A 112 8.77 23.08 5.97
CA THR A 112 8.70 24.46 5.48
C THR A 112 8.30 25.43 6.60
N SER A 113 7.30 25.08 7.40
CA SER A 113 6.90 25.85 8.58
C SER A 113 8.00 25.92 9.64
N VAL A 114 8.66 24.80 9.94
CA VAL A 114 9.76 24.72 10.91
C VAL A 114 10.91 25.64 10.49
N ARG A 115 11.37 25.56 9.22
CA ARG A 115 12.42 26.46 8.72
C ARG A 115 12.05 27.93 8.84
N ALA A 116 10.80 28.29 8.59
CA ALA A 116 10.32 29.66 8.75
C ALA A 116 10.39 30.13 10.21
N MET A 117 9.99 29.29 11.17
CA MET A 117 10.06 29.61 12.61
C MET A 117 11.50 29.89 13.07
N TYR A 118 12.45 29.04 12.70
CA TYR A 118 13.86 29.23 13.07
C TYR A 118 14.50 30.43 12.35
N ALA A 119 14.09 30.75 11.12
CA ALA A 119 14.56 31.93 10.39
C ALA A 119 14.05 33.28 10.97
N VAL A 120 12.91 33.28 11.67
CA VAL A 120 12.42 34.46 12.41
C VAL A 120 13.18 34.61 13.75
N ALA A 121 13.43 33.50 14.45
CA ALA A 121 14.17 33.51 15.72
C ALA A 121 15.61 34.06 15.57
N GLY A 122 16.29 33.80 14.45
CA GLY A 122 17.65 34.30 14.18
C GLY A 122 17.77 35.79 13.80
N ARG A 123 16.66 36.53 13.68
CA ARG A 123 16.65 37.96 13.30
C ARG A 123 16.23 38.91 14.43
N GLY A 124 15.99 38.40 15.65
CA GLY A 124 15.44 39.16 16.78
C GLY A 124 16.43 39.89 17.68
N GLU A 125 17.74 39.65 17.58
CA GLU A 125 18.75 40.23 18.50
C GLU A 125 19.83 41.08 17.79
N GLY A 126 19.45 41.81 16.73
CA GLY A 126 20.40 42.59 15.94
C GLY A 126 19.89 43.95 15.46
N ALA A 127 19.03 44.60 16.23
CA ALA A 127 18.58 45.99 16.00
C ALA A 127 18.60 46.80 17.30
#